data_AF-W4LLB8-F1
#
_entry.id   AF-W4LLB8-F1
#
_cell.length_a   1.000
_cell.length_b   1.000
_cell.length_c   1.000
_cell.angle_alpha   90.00
_cell.angle_beta   90.00
_cell.angle_gamma   90.00
#
_symmetry.space_group_name_H-M   'P 1'
#
loop_
_entity.id
_entity.type
_entity.pdbx_description
1 polymer ?
#
loop_
_entity_poly.entity_id
_entity_poly.type
_entity_poly.pdbx_seq_one_letter_code
_entity_poly.pdbx_strand_id
1 'polypeptide(L)'
;MTPVQPSASPTSLTLAWEKLFSAILRDEPRPDLRDLTAISTAEFLTACTTHGVAPLVYRQIHQDRTLAAWPAALQTALAHQVHLHAAMDALREQELGAVLDGLAQHGVQPLLMKGTPLAYTHYPASDLRPRSDTDMLIDRQDIKAAHQAMLDLGYTPNNAVSGELIMHQRLYTKADAHGVNHVYDIHWKISNPVRFADRVP
;
A
#
# COMPACT_ATOMS: atom_id res chain seq x y z
N MET A 1 -12.02 3.37 46.96
CA MET A 1 -12.29 3.83 45.58
C MET A 1 -10.95 4.00 44.90
N THR A 2 -10.54 3.03 44.10
CA THR A 2 -9.31 3.09 43.30
C THR A 2 -9.55 4.07 42.15
N PRO A 3 -8.67 5.05 41.89
CA PRO A 3 -8.88 5.97 40.79
C PRO A 3 -8.73 5.21 39.47
N VAL A 4 -9.80 5.22 38.68
CA VAL A 4 -9.79 4.79 37.28
C VAL A 4 -8.87 5.76 36.54
N GLN A 5 -7.74 5.26 36.03
CA GLN A 5 -6.89 6.05 35.15
C GLN A 5 -7.65 6.39 33.86
N PRO A 6 -7.52 7.62 33.33
CA PRO A 6 -8.17 7.99 32.10
C PRO A 6 -7.58 7.15 30.95
N SER A 7 -8.45 6.50 30.18
CA SER A 7 -8.08 5.90 28.91
C SER A 7 -7.49 7.00 28.01
N ALA A 8 -6.29 6.76 27.48
CA ALA A 8 -5.65 7.70 26.57
C ALA A 8 -6.57 7.98 25.37
N SER A 9 -6.74 9.25 25.01
CA SER A 9 -7.55 9.64 23.86
C SER A 9 -6.91 9.11 22.57
N PRO A 10 -7.69 8.70 21.55
CA PRO A 10 -7.15 8.09 20.33
C PRO A 10 -6.09 8.96 19.64
N THR A 11 -6.26 10.29 19.65
CA THR A 11 -5.28 11.25 19.11
C THR A 11 -3.93 11.21 19.84
N SER A 12 -3.91 10.98 21.16
CA SER A 12 -2.67 10.93 21.94
C SER A 12 -1.85 9.65 21.67
N LEU A 13 -2.53 8.54 21.38
CA LEU A 13 -1.89 7.28 21.01
C LEU A 13 -1.37 7.31 19.56
N THR A 14 -2.11 7.88 18.61
CA THR A 14 -1.63 8.07 17.22
C THR A 14 -0.34 8.91 17.19
N LEU A 15 -0.32 10.02 17.95
CA LEU A 15 0.88 10.87 18.04
C LEU A 15 2.08 10.18 18.69
N ALA A 16 1.84 9.13 19.50
CA ALA A 16 2.89 8.31 20.09
C ALA A 16 3.47 7.31 19.07
N TRP A 17 2.62 6.71 18.24
CA TRP A 17 3.05 5.78 17.19
C TRP A 17 3.90 6.43 16.11
N GLU A 18 3.49 7.59 15.61
CA GLU A 18 4.23 8.32 14.58
C GLU A 18 5.64 8.69 15.04
N LYS A 19 5.77 9.13 16.30
CA LYS A 19 7.06 9.43 16.93
C LYS A 19 7.93 8.18 17.05
N LEU A 20 7.35 7.08 17.53
CA LEU A 20 8.07 5.82 17.67
C LEU A 20 8.55 5.29 16.32
N PHE A 21 7.68 5.22 15.32
CA PHE A 21 8.05 4.74 13.98
C PHE A 21 9.06 5.67 13.32
N SER A 22 8.90 6.99 13.44
CA SER A 22 9.90 7.93 12.92
C SER A 22 11.25 7.73 13.59
N ALA A 23 11.29 7.54 14.91
CA ALA A 23 12.53 7.32 15.64
C ALA A 23 13.21 6.01 15.21
N ILE A 24 12.45 4.93 15.02
CA ILE A 24 12.97 3.67 14.45
C ILE A 24 13.55 3.93 13.06
N LEU A 25 12.76 4.48 12.13
CA LEU A 25 13.12 4.61 10.72
C LEU A 25 14.23 5.62 10.44
N ARG A 26 14.48 6.56 11.35
CA ARG A 26 15.57 7.54 11.25
C ARG A 26 16.82 7.17 12.05
N ASP A 27 16.80 5.99 12.69
CA ASP A 27 17.85 5.58 13.63
C ASP A 27 18.09 6.63 14.74
N GLU A 28 17.00 7.25 15.21
CA GLU A 28 17.03 8.18 16.34
C GLU A 28 16.92 7.41 17.67
N PRO A 29 17.35 8.01 18.80
CA PRO A 29 17.12 7.43 20.12
C PRO A 29 15.64 7.10 20.34
N ARG A 30 15.36 5.82 20.55
CA ARG A 30 14.02 5.28 20.78
C ARG A 30 13.86 4.81 22.22
N PRO A 31 12.63 4.85 22.79
CA PRO A 31 12.36 4.24 24.09
C PRO A 31 12.82 2.78 24.07
N ASP A 32 13.29 2.26 25.21
CA ASP A 32 13.59 0.84 25.32
C ASP A 32 12.32 0.03 25.05
N LEU A 33 12.34 -0.77 24.01
CA LEU A 33 11.18 -1.50 23.55
C LEU A 33 10.82 -2.67 24.49
N ARG A 34 11.71 -2.98 25.45
CA ARG A 34 11.42 -3.85 26.59
C ARG A 34 10.48 -3.17 27.59
N ASP A 35 10.52 -1.85 27.71
CA ASP A 35 9.59 -1.08 28.54
C ASP A 35 8.20 -0.95 27.88
N LEU A 36 8.09 -1.33 26.59
CA LEU A 36 6.82 -1.45 25.86
C LEU A 36 6.05 -2.75 26.18
N THR A 37 6.34 -3.42 27.29
CA THR A 37 5.50 -4.54 27.79
C THR A 37 4.04 -4.15 28.01
N ALA A 38 3.73 -2.86 28.11
CA ALA A 38 2.38 -2.30 28.18
C ALA A 38 1.68 -2.16 26.80
N ILE A 39 2.41 -2.30 25.69
CA ILE A 39 1.85 -2.18 24.34
C ILE A 39 1.32 -3.54 23.90
N SER A 40 0.04 -3.58 23.51
CA SER A 40 -0.52 -4.77 22.89
C SER A 40 0.17 -5.04 21.55
N THR A 41 0.58 -6.29 21.33
CA THR A 41 1.09 -6.75 20.01
C THR A 41 0.12 -6.39 18.89
N ALA A 42 -1.19 -6.51 19.14
CA ALA A 42 -2.22 -6.18 18.16
C ALA A 42 -2.29 -4.68 17.85
N GLU A 43 -2.15 -3.82 18.86
CA GLU A 43 -2.14 -2.36 18.67
C GLU A 43 -0.94 -1.91 17.87
N PHE A 44 0.24 -2.45 18.18
CA PHE A 44 1.47 -2.15 17.46
C PHE A 44 1.37 -2.53 15.97
N LEU A 45 0.89 -3.75 15.67
CA LEU A 45 0.73 -4.20 14.29
C LEU A 45 -0.33 -3.39 13.55
N THR A 46 -1.44 -3.08 14.20
CA THR A 46 -2.49 -2.23 13.64
C THR A 46 -1.94 -0.85 13.28
N ALA A 47 -1.14 -0.25 14.17
CA ALA A 47 -0.49 1.02 13.91
C ALA A 47 0.51 0.91 12.75
N CYS A 48 1.37 -0.12 12.72
CA CYS A 48 2.30 -0.33 11.61
C CYS A 48 1.60 -0.46 10.27
N THR A 49 0.49 -1.20 10.21
CA THR A 49 -0.32 -1.40 9.01
C THR A 49 -1.03 -0.11 8.59
N THR A 50 -1.63 0.61 9.54
CA THR A 50 -2.32 1.89 9.29
C THR A 50 -1.38 2.95 8.72
N HIS A 51 -0.15 3.02 9.24
CA HIS A 51 0.87 3.94 8.75
C HIS A 51 1.64 3.41 7.53
N GLY A 52 1.44 2.14 7.13
CA GLY A 52 2.12 1.54 5.98
C GLY A 52 3.62 1.31 6.18
N VAL A 53 4.07 1.12 7.42
CA VAL A 53 5.51 1.06 7.78
C VAL A 53 5.96 -0.30 8.30
N ALA A 54 5.10 -1.32 8.37
CA ALA A 54 5.46 -2.61 8.96
C ALA A 54 6.73 -3.26 8.35
N PRO A 55 6.88 -3.35 7.00
CA PRO A 55 8.08 -3.92 6.40
C PRO A 55 9.33 -3.07 6.65
N LEU A 56 9.18 -1.74 6.69
CA LEU A 56 10.28 -0.81 6.96
C LEU A 56 10.77 -0.92 8.40
N VAL A 57 9.85 -0.97 9.37
CA VAL A 57 10.17 -1.17 10.79
C VAL A 57 10.90 -2.50 10.97
N TYR A 58 10.37 -3.59 10.40
CA TYR A 58 10.99 -4.91 10.49
C TYR A 58 12.40 -4.94 9.87
N ARG A 59 12.57 -4.32 8.70
CA ARG A 59 13.88 -4.22 8.05
C ARG A 59 14.88 -3.46 8.92
N GLN A 60 14.50 -2.30 9.45
CA GLN A 60 15.39 -1.46 10.25
C GLN A 60 15.84 -2.18 11.53
N ILE A 61 14.92 -2.81 12.25
CA ILE A 61 15.25 -3.48 13.53
C ILE A 61 16.13 -4.73 13.31
N HIS A 62 16.02 -5.35 12.12
CA HIS A 62 16.93 -6.41 11.68
C HIS A 62 18.33 -5.85 11.34
N GLN A 63 18.40 -4.74 10.61
CA GLN A 63 19.66 -4.07 10.24
C GLN A 63 20.43 -3.62 11.49
N ASP A 64 19.74 -3.04 12.46
CA ASP A 64 20.30 -2.60 13.74
C ASP A 64 20.59 -3.76 14.71
N ARG A 65 20.21 -4.99 14.34
CA ARG A 65 20.30 -6.20 15.19
C ARG A 65 19.61 -6.06 16.55
N THR A 66 18.55 -5.25 16.62
CA THR A 66 17.81 -4.98 17.86
C THR A 66 16.61 -5.88 18.06
N LEU A 67 16.17 -6.62 17.04
CA LEU A 67 15.00 -7.50 17.11
C LEU A 67 15.01 -8.45 18.32
N ALA A 68 16.16 -9.02 18.66
CA ALA A 68 16.29 -9.96 19.79
C ALA A 68 15.91 -9.35 21.15
N ALA A 69 15.95 -8.02 21.29
CA ALA A 69 15.53 -7.31 22.49
C ALA A 69 14.02 -7.06 22.58
N TRP A 70 13.27 -7.31 21.50
CA TRP A 70 11.81 -7.08 21.47
C TRP A 70 11.05 -8.24 22.13
N PRO A 71 9.82 -8.02 22.62
CA PRO A 71 8.96 -9.13 23.07
C PRO A 71 8.77 -10.20 22.00
N ALA A 72 8.93 -11.48 22.36
CA ALA A 72 8.88 -12.60 21.41
C ALA A 72 7.57 -12.66 20.58
N ALA A 73 6.44 -12.29 21.19
CA ALA A 73 5.16 -12.18 20.52
C ALA A 73 5.17 -11.14 19.38
N LEU A 74 5.76 -9.96 19.63
CA LEU A 74 5.93 -8.92 18.61
C LEU A 74 6.88 -9.37 17.49
N GLN A 75 8.01 -10.00 17.84
CA GLN A 75 8.95 -10.52 16.85
C GLN A 75 8.23 -11.48 15.88
N THR A 76 7.51 -12.46 16.44
CA THR A 76 6.83 -13.51 15.66
C THR A 76 5.72 -12.92 14.80
N ALA A 77 4.88 -12.07 15.38
CA ALA A 77 3.72 -11.53 14.69
C ALA A 77 4.11 -10.49 13.61
N LEU A 78 5.13 -9.66 13.85
CA LEU A 78 5.67 -8.75 12.85
C LEU A 78 6.35 -9.49 11.70
N ALA A 79 7.18 -10.50 12.00
CA ALA A 79 7.80 -11.34 10.97
C ALA A 79 6.75 -12.03 10.09
N HIS A 80 5.73 -12.62 10.71
CA HIS A 80 4.62 -13.24 9.98
C HIS A 80 3.90 -12.25 9.06
N GLN A 81 3.56 -11.05 9.56
CA GLN A 81 2.89 -10.03 8.76
C GLN A 81 3.75 -9.56 7.58
N VAL A 82 5.06 -9.35 7.78
CA VAL A 82 5.96 -8.89 6.73
C VAL A 82 6.20 -9.96 5.68
N HIS A 83 6.35 -11.23 6.08
CA HIS A 83 6.50 -12.33 5.12
C HIS A 83 5.22 -12.53 4.28
N LEU A 84 4.04 -12.44 4.89
CA LEU A 84 2.78 -12.46 4.14
C LEU A 84 2.69 -11.28 3.17
N HIS A 85 3.11 -10.08 3.60
CA HIS A 85 3.12 -8.91 2.74
C HIS A 85 4.06 -9.08 1.54
N ALA A 86 5.27 -9.57 1.75
CA ALA A 86 6.23 -9.84 0.68
C ALA A 86 5.72 -10.90 -0.31
N ALA A 87 5.06 -11.96 0.18
CA ALA A 87 4.44 -12.96 -0.68
C ALA A 87 3.30 -12.36 -1.54
N MET A 88 2.44 -11.52 -0.95
CA MET A 88 1.40 -10.81 -1.69
C MET A 88 1.99 -9.81 -2.70
N ASP A 89 3.10 -9.17 -2.37
CA ASP A 89 3.77 -8.22 -3.27
C ASP A 89 4.34 -8.93 -4.51
N ALA A 90 4.96 -10.09 -4.33
CA ALA A 90 5.46 -10.90 -5.44
C ALA A 90 4.33 -11.34 -6.40
N LEU A 91 3.16 -11.71 -5.86
CA LEU A 91 1.98 -12.03 -6.67
C LEU A 91 1.47 -10.79 -7.44
N ARG A 92 1.49 -9.61 -6.82
CA ARG A 92 1.14 -8.34 -7.47
C ARG A 92 2.13 -7.94 -8.55
N GLU A 93 3.42 -8.19 -8.34
CA GLU A 93 4.47 -7.95 -9.35
C GLU A 93 4.24 -8.83 -10.58
N GLN A 94 3.98 -10.12 -10.37
CA GLN A 94 3.66 -11.05 -11.46
C GLN A 94 2.41 -10.61 -12.22
N GLU A 95 1.33 -10.27 -11.51
CA GLU A 95 0.08 -9.82 -12.14
C GLU A 95 0.28 -8.47 -12.86
N LEU A 96 1.09 -7.55 -12.32
CA LEU A 96 1.43 -6.30 -12.98
C LEU A 96 2.12 -6.53 -14.32
N GLY A 97 3.06 -7.48 -14.39
CA GLY A 97 3.66 -7.89 -15.66
C GLY A 97 2.61 -8.35 -16.66
N ALA A 98 1.70 -9.23 -16.25
CA ALA A 98 0.63 -9.75 -17.10
C ALA A 98 -0.33 -8.65 -17.59
N VAL A 99 -0.67 -7.68 -16.74
CA VAL A 99 -1.52 -6.54 -17.12
C VAL A 99 -0.82 -5.62 -18.11
N LEU A 100 0.46 -5.30 -17.88
CA LEU A 100 1.24 -4.45 -18.79
C LEU A 100 1.40 -5.11 -20.17
N ASP A 101 1.66 -6.40 -20.21
CA ASP A 101 1.74 -7.17 -21.47
C ASP A 101 0.39 -7.21 -22.20
N GLY A 102 -0.71 -7.44 -21.48
CA GLY A 102 -2.05 -7.47 -22.06
C GLY A 102 -2.50 -6.10 -22.60
N LEU A 103 -2.15 -5.01 -21.91
CA LEU A 103 -2.36 -3.65 -22.39
C LEU A 103 -1.52 -3.37 -23.65
N ALA A 104 -0.26 -3.79 -23.67
CA ALA A 104 0.62 -3.62 -24.82
C ALA A 104 0.12 -4.37 -26.05
N GLN A 105 -0.45 -5.57 -25.89
CA GLN A 105 -1.08 -6.32 -26.99
C GLN A 105 -2.28 -5.59 -27.61
N HIS A 106 -2.94 -4.73 -26.83
CA HIS A 106 -4.02 -3.86 -27.30
C HIS A 106 -3.53 -2.48 -27.79
N GLY A 107 -2.22 -2.28 -27.86
CA GLY A 107 -1.60 -1.02 -28.29
C GLY A 107 -1.61 0.08 -27.22
N VAL A 108 -1.87 -0.25 -25.96
CA VAL A 108 -1.93 0.71 -24.86
C VAL A 108 -0.62 0.70 -24.07
N GLN A 109 -0.04 1.88 -23.87
CA GLN A 109 1.16 2.05 -23.05
C GLN A 109 0.83 2.93 -21.82
N PRO A 110 0.49 2.32 -20.67
CA PRO A 110 0.17 3.08 -19.47
C PRO A 110 1.42 3.68 -18.82
N LEU A 111 1.29 4.88 -18.26
CA LEU A 111 2.23 5.44 -17.30
C LEU A 111 1.82 5.02 -15.88
N LEU A 112 2.69 4.27 -15.19
CA LEU A 112 2.48 3.93 -13.77
C LEU A 112 2.58 5.18 -12.89
N MET A 113 1.63 5.35 -11.98
CA MET A 113 1.54 6.51 -11.10
C MET A 113 1.54 6.15 -9.61
N LYS A 114 1.70 7.18 -8.77
CA LYS A 114 1.62 7.12 -7.30
C LYS A 114 2.59 6.11 -6.68
N GLY A 115 2.09 5.18 -5.87
CA GLY A 115 2.91 4.29 -5.04
C GLY A 115 3.69 3.25 -5.83
N THR A 116 3.15 2.79 -6.96
CA THR A 116 3.75 1.72 -7.77
C THR A 116 5.14 2.10 -8.31
N PRO A 117 5.35 3.22 -9.04
CA PRO A 117 6.68 3.59 -9.50
C PRO A 117 7.65 3.81 -8.33
N LEU A 118 7.20 4.37 -7.21
CA LEU A 118 8.05 4.56 -6.02
C LEU A 118 8.55 3.22 -5.45
N ALA A 119 7.67 2.20 -5.38
CA ALA A 119 8.02 0.88 -4.89
C ALA A 119 9.19 0.25 -5.67
N TYR A 120 9.22 0.44 -6.99
CA TYR A 120 10.26 -0.15 -7.85
C TYR A 120 11.50 0.73 -8.06
N THR A 121 11.41 2.04 -7.80
CA THR A 121 12.52 2.98 -8.11
C THR A 121 13.19 3.59 -6.89
N HIS A 122 12.48 3.73 -5.77
CA HIS A 122 12.98 4.41 -4.56
C HIS A 122 13.16 3.48 -3.36
N TYR A 123 12.51 2.32 -3.37
CA TYR A 123 12.68 1.30 -2.33
C TYR A 123 13.63 0.21 -2.83
N PRO A 124 14.54 -0.31 -1.97
CA PRO A 124 15.43 -1.41 -2.35
C PRO A 124 14.72 -2.72 -2.71
N ALA A 125 13.47 -2.88 -2.29
CA ALA A 125 12.56 -3.96 -2.69
C ALA A 125 11.13 -3.43 -2.65
N SER A 126 10.27 -3.90 -3.56
CA SER A 126 8.92 -3.35 -3.76
C SER A 126 7.97 -3.60 -2.58
N ASP A 127 8.17 -4.69 -1.83
CA ASP A 127 7.41 -5.06 -0.64
C ASP A 127 7.65 -4.09 0.54
N LEU A 128 8.71 -3.28 0.48
CA LEU A 128 8.97 -2.24 1.46
C LEU A 128 8.07 -1.01 1.31
N ARG A 129 7.30 -0.95 0.21
CA ARG A 129 6.27 0.06 -0.02
C ARG A 129 4.90 -0.61 -0.14
N PRO A 130 4.23 -0.91 1.00
CA PRO A 130 2.89 -1.47 0.98
C PRO A 130 1.92 -0.69 0.10
N ARG A 131 1.29 -1.36 -0.86
CA ARG A 131 0.31 -0.79 -1.79
C ARG A 131 -0.96 -1.64 -1.86
N SER A 132 -2.10 -0.98 -2.03
CA SER A 132 -3.43 -1.58 -2.13
C SER A 132 -3.90 -1.75 -3.58
N ASP A 133 -3.43 -0.87 -4.45
CA ASP A 133 -3.88 -0.66 -5.81
C ASP A 133 -2.70 -0.20 -6.69
N THR A 134 -2.88 -0.29 -8.00
CA THR A 134 -1.97 0.27 -9.00
C THR A 134 -2.69 1.32 -9.83
N ASP A 135 -2.17 2.54 -9.79
CA ASP A 135 -2.66 3.63 -10.62
C ASP A 135 -1.91 3.68 -11.95
N MET A 136 -2.68 3.84 -13.03
CA MET A 136 -2.17 3.95 -14.40
C MET A 136 -2.77 5.17 -15.07
N LEU A 137 -1.97 5.91 -15.84
CA LEU A 137 -2.46 6.96 -16.72
C LEU A 137 -2.32 6.48 -18.16
N ILE A 138 -3.39 6.60 -18.94
CA ILE A 138 -3.42 6.30 -20.37
C ILE A 138 -3.88 7.52 -21.15
N ASP A 139 -3.62 7.52 -22.46
CA ASP A 139 -4.22 8.51 -23.34
C ASP A 139 -5.74 8.30 -23.46
N ARG A 140 -6.48 9.40 -23.60
CA ARG A 140 -7.95 9.35 -23.72
C ARG A 140 -8.42 8.50 -24.91
N GLN A 141 -7.64 8.46 -25.99
CA GLN A 141 -7.94 7.65 -27.17
C GLN A 141 -7.90 6.14 -26.88
N ASP A 142 -7.14 5.72 -25.86
CA ASP A 142 -6.89 4.32 -25.54
C ASP A 142 -7.91 3.72 -24.58
N ILE A 143 -8.84 4.51 -24.04
CA ILE A 143 -9.82 4.05 -23.02
C ILE A 143 -10.56 2.78 -23.46
N LYS A 144 -10.98 2.69 -24.73
CA LYS A 144 -11.68 1.52 -25.26
C LYS A 144 -10.76 0.30 -25.34
N ALA A 145 -9.54 0.49 -25.82
CA ALA A 145 -8.54 -0.57 -25.95
C ALA A 145 -8.12 -1.10 -24.57
N ALA A 146 -7.84 -0.19 -23.63
CA ALA A 146 -7.51 -0.54 -22.25
C ALA A 146 -8.66 -1.28 -21.57
N HIS A 147 -9.90 -0.83 -21.79
CA HIS A 147 -11.06 -1.53 -21.24
C HIS A 147 -11.17 -2.97 -21.76
N GLN A 148 -10.98 -3.18 -23.05
CA GLN A 148 -11.02 -4.52 -23.63
C GLN A 148 -9.90 -5.41 -23.08
N ALA A 149 -8.67 -4.87 -23.00
CA ALA A 149 -7.53 -5.58 -22.44
C ALA A 149 -7.80 -6.08 -21.01
N MET A 150 -8.36 -5.22 -20.16
CA MET A 150 -8.70 -5.60 -18.77
C MET A 150 -9.78 -6.69 -18.72
N LEU A 151 -10.79 -6.63 -19.59
CA LEU A 151 -11.82 -7.68 -19.68
C LEU A 151 -11.23 -9.02 -20.12
N ASP A 152 -10.37 -9.01 -21.14
CA ASP A 152 -9.71 -10.21 -21.66
C ASP A 152 -8.80 -10.87 -20.62
N LEU A 153 -8.19 -10.06 -19.75
CA LEU A 153 -7.39 -10.51 -18.59
C LEU A 153 -8.25 -11.01 -17.40
N GLY A 154 -9.59 -10.95 -17.52
CA GLY A 154 -10.54 -11.43 -16.52
C GLY A 154 -10.87 -10.42 -15.42
N TYR A 155 -10.57 -9.14 -15.60
CA TYR A 155 -10.94 -8.11 -14.64
C TYR A 155 -12.40 -7.69 -14.78
N THR A 156 -13.02 -7.39 -13.65
CA THR A 156 -14.35 -6.79 -13.62
C THR A 156 -14.22 -5.29 -13.38
N PRO A 157 -14.83 -4.43 -14.23
CA PRO A 157 -14.89 -3.00 -13.96
C PRO A 157 -15.85 -2.72 -12.79
N ASN A 158 -15.47 -1.83 -11.87
CA ASN A 158 -16.38 -1.37 -10.84
C ASN A 158 -17.29 -0.27 -11.41
N ASN A 159 -18.60 -0.48 -11.36
CA ASN A 159 -19.61 0.41 -11.95
C ASN A 159 -19.86 1.65 -11.05
N ALA A 160 -18.87 2.51 -10.88
CA ALA A 160 -19.11 3.84 -10.33
C ALA A 160 -19.62 4.77 -11.45
N VAL A 161 -20.93 5.02 -11.48
CA VAL A 161 -21.68 6.06 -12.22
C VAL A 161 -21.11 6.43 -13.61
N SER A 162 -21.74 5.91 -14.67
CA SER A 162 -21.34 6.01 -16.08
C SER A 162 -21.49 7.40 -16.74
N GLY A 163 -21.21 8.49 -16.05
CA GLY A 163 -21.17 9.83 -16.64
C GLY A 163 -19.75 10.20 -17.03
N GLU A 164 -19.41 10.20 -18.33
CA GLU A 164 -18.11 10.68 -18.85
C GLU A 164 -17.76 12.12 -18.43
N LEU A 165 -18.73 12.87 -17.92
CA LEU A 165 -18.60 14.25 -17.44
C LEU A 165 -18.11 14.39 -15.98
N ILE A 166 -17.99 13.29 -15.22
CA ILE A 166 -17.73 13.37 -13.77
C ILE A 166 -16.54 12.51 -13.29
N MET A 167 -16.24 11.39 -13.97
CA MET A 167 -15.15 10.49 -13.57
C MET A 167 -14.10 10.43 -14.68
N HIS A 168 -12.82 10.62 -14.35
CA HIS A 168 -11.69 10.52 -15.27
C HIS A 168 -10.83 9.28 -15.06
N GLN A 169 -11.42 8.29 -14.40
CA GLN A 169 -10.77 7.05 -14.01
C GLN A 169 -11.77 5.90 -14.00
N ARG A 170 -11.26 4.67 -14.01
CA ARG A 170 -12.06 3.46 -13.82
C ARG A 170 -11.27 2.42 -13.05
N LEU A 171 -11.90 1.90 -12.00
CA LEU A 171 -11.36 0.83 -11.16
C LEU A 171 -11.69 -0.54 -11.76
N TYR A 172 -10.70 -1.42 -11.78
CA TYR A 172 -10.79 -2.81 -12.21
C TYR A 172 -10.30 -3.72 -11.10
N THR A 173 -11.05 -4.78 -10.83
CA THR A 173 -10.72 -5.75 -9.77
C THR A 173 -10.72 -7.17 -10.27
N LYS A 174 -9.77 -7.98 -9.79
CA LYS A 174 -9.66 -9.42 -10.03
C LYS A 174 -9.10 -10.09 -8.78
N ALA A 175 -9.68 -11.22 -8.38
CA ALA A 175 -9.07 -12.10 -7.38
C ALA A 175 -8.29 -13.19 -8.11
N ASP A 176 -7.04 -13.44 -7.72
CA ASP A 176 -6.26 -14.55 -8.27
C ASP A 176 -6.58 -15.89 -7.57
N ALA A 177 -5.94 -16.97 -8.05
CA ALA A 177 -6.12 -18.31 -7.49
C ALA A 177 -5.63 -18.47 -6.04
N HIS A 178 -4.83 -17.52 -5.55
CA HIS A 178 -4.33 -17.48 -4.17
C HIS A 178 -5.20 -16.59 -3.27
N GLY A 179 -6.28 -16.01 -3.79
CA GLY A 179 -7.18 -15.12 -3.06
C GLY A 179 -6.63 -13.70 -2.88
N VAL A 180 -5.56 -13.32 -3.60
CA VAL A 180 -5.08 -11.94 -3.61
C VAL A 180 -5.94 -11.11 -4.55
N ASN A 181 -6.47 -10.01 -4.03
CA ASN A 181 -7.20 -9.04 -4.82
C ASN A 181 -6.23 -8.08 -5.50
N HIS A 182 -6.29 -8.05 -6.82
CA HIS A 182 -5.60 -7.13 -7.70
C HIS A 182 -6.54 -6.00 -8.08
N VAL A 183 -6.06 -4.76 -7.89
CA VAL A 183 -6.85 -3.55 -8.08
C VAL A 183 -6.06 -2.59 -8.96
N TYR A 184 -6.64 -2.22 -10.09
CA TYR A 184 -6.06 -1.25 -11.03
C TYR A 184 -7.02 -0.09 -11.21
N ASP A 185 -6.55 1.13 -10.93
CA ASP A 185 -7.28 2.35 -11.22
C ASP A 185 -6.67 2.99 -12.47
N ILE A 186 -7.41 2.96 -13.58
CA ILE A 186 -6.96 3.47 -14.87
C ILE A 186 -7.53 4.85 -15.09
N HIS A 187 -6.66 5.84 -15.15
CA HIS A 187 -6.95 7.26 -15.32
C HIS A 187 -6.69 7.69 -16.76
N TRP A 188 -7.45 8.66 -17.26
CA TRP A 188 -7.15 9.38 -18.51
C TRP A 188 -7.04 10.90 -18.31
N LYS A 189 -7.08 11.35 -17.05
CA LYS A 189 -6.61 12.67 -16.62
C LYS A 189 -5.90 12.53 -15.27
N ILE A 190 -4.93 13.39 -15.01
CA ILE A 190 -4.10 13.35 -13.79
C ILE A 190 -4.88 13.56 -12.49
N SER A 191 -6.06 14.17 -12.59
CA SER A 191 -6.90 14.54 -11.45
C SER A 191 -8.37 14.26 -11.74
N ASN A 192 -9.01 13.53 -10.83
CA ASN A 192 -10.43 13.21 -10.91
C ASN A 192 -11.33 14.44 -10.71
N PRO A 193 -11.06 15.39 -9.76
CA PRO A 193 -11.80 16.64 -9.71
C PRO A 193 -11.68 17.44 -11.02
N VAL A 194 -12.82 17.65 -11.69
CA VAL A 194 -12.94 18.36 -12.99
C VAL A 194 -12.23 19.71 -12.98
N ARG A 195 -12.27 20.44 -11.85
CA ARG A 195 -11.62 21.77 -11.72
C ARG A 195 -10.10 21.75 -11.94
N PHE A 196 -9.46 20.62 -11.71
CA PHE A 196 -8.01 20.46 -11.83
C PHE A 196 -7.60 19.56 -12.99
N ALA A 197 -8.56 18.87 -13.62
CA ALA A 197 -8.30 17.82 -14.58
C ALA A 197 -7.57 18.32 -15.85
N ASP A 198 -7.80 19.59 -16.22
CA ASP A 198 -7.18 20.26 -17.39
C ASP A 198 -6.16 21.34 -17.00
N ARG A 199 -5.67 21.33 -15.75
CA ARG A 199 -4.70 22.33 -15.24
C ARG A 199 -3.25 21.95 -15.48
N VAL A 200 -2.98 20.72 -15.92
CA VAL A 200 -1.66 20.25 -16.32
C VAL A 200 -1.67 20.07 -17.84
N PRO A 201 -0.79 20.77 -18.59
CA PRO A 201 -0.76 20.75 -20.05
C PRO A 201 -0.29 19.39 -20.61
#